data_AF-A0A6I6CUA2-F1
#
_entry.id   AF-A0A6I6CUA2-F1
#
_cell.length_a   1.000
_cell.length_b   1.000
_cell.length_c   1.000
_cell.angle_alpha   90.00
_cell.angle_beta   90.00
_cell.angle_gamma   90.00
#
_symmetry.space_group_name_H-M   'P 1'
#
loop_
_entity.id
_entity.type
_entity.pdbx_description
1 polymer ?
#
loop_
_entity_poly.entity_id
_entity_poly.type
_entity_poly.pdbx_seq_one_letter_code
_entity_poly.pdbx_strand_id
1 'polypeptide(L)'
;MTKRPDLHGEHHRLNRYRSVRAAVLGAIAGLVALSSLIAGLLASGLPPAEVLHAAVIALVAGALALAAGQHVALRLRQDTEKADLDMEARELEINFEHELGELRDIYVERGVDAQTAETVARQMMAHDALGAHAREEMGLHQITDTRPLLAAIPLAASFAAGAALPLLVALIVPAERMMMLTVPLTLLVLAVLGALSSRTGGASMMLGGFRTAFWGAATMGVTALVGQLLSGLS
;
A
#
# COMPACT_ATOMS: atom_id res chain seq x y z
N MET A 1 9.72 -15.01 39.94
CA MET A 1 10.19 -14.22 38.78
C MET A 1 9.62 -14.84 37.51
N THR A 2 8.46 -14.36 37.06
CA THR A 2 7.82 -14.81 35.82
C THR A 2 8.51 -14.13 34.64
N LYS A 3 9.07 -14.93 33.74
CA LYS A 3 9.71 -14.51 32.51
C LYS A 3 8.65 -13.85 31.63
N ARG A 4 8.71 -12.52 31.45
CA ARG A 4 7.82 -11.79 30.52
C ARG A 4 8.08 -12.33 29.11
N PRO A 5 7.05 -12.64 28.30
CA PRO A 5 7.24 -12.98 26.91
C PRO A 5 7.84 -11.77 26.17
N ASP A 6 8.85 -12.04 25.36
CA ASP A 6 9.67 -11.04 24.70
C ASP A 6 8.87 -10.28 23.61
N LEU A 7 8.25 -9.16 23.97
CA LEU A 7 7.48 -8.25 23.08
C LEU A 7 8.24 -7.81 21.81
N HIS A 8 9.57 -7.93 21.80
CA HIS A 8 10.43 -7.55 20.66
C HIS A 8 10.29 -8.51 19.46
N GLY A 9 9.93 -9.77 19.67
CA GLY A 9 9.79 -10.75 18.58
C GLY A 9 8.56 -10.54 17.69
N GLU A 10 7.48 -9.99 18.25
CA GLU A 10 6.20 -9.78 17.57
C GLU A 10 6.23 -8.55 16.65
N HIS A 11 6.87 -7.46 17.08
CA HIS A 11 7.04 -6.24 16.28
C HIS A 11 7.78 -6.52 14.96
N HIS A 12 8.79 -7.38 14.96
CA HIS A 12 9.50 -7.78 13.74
C HIS A 12 8.65 -8.62 12.77
N ARG A 13 7.69 -9.40 13.27
CA ARG A 13 6.79 -10.18 12.40
C ARG A 13 5.79 -9.25 11.72
N LEU A 14 5.14 -8.36 12.47
CA LEU A 14 4.16 -7.40 11.93
C LEU A 14 4.75 -6.47 10.86
N ASN A 15 5.94 -5.94 11.08
CA ASN A 15 6.62 -5.11 10.08
C ASN A 15 6.98 -5.90 8.82
N ARG A 16 7.47 -7.14 8.95
CA ARG A 16 7.71 -8.01 7.78
C ARG A 16 6.43 -8.30 7.00
N TYR A 17 5.31 -8.55 7.67
CA TYR A 17 4.02 -8.77 6.99
C TYR A 17 3.53 -7.52 6.25
N ARG A 18 3.69 -6.33 6.82
CA ARG A 18 3.34 -5.06 6.14
C ARG A 18 4.23 -4.82 4.91
N SER A 19 5.53 -5.04 5.02
CA SER A 19 6.47 -4.89 3.90
C SER A 19 6.20 -5.88 2.76
N VAL A 20 5.91 -7.15 3.09
CA VAL A 20 5.59 -8.18 2.08
C VAL A 20 4.29 -7.82 1.36
N ARG A 21 3.25 -7.39 2.09
CA ARG A 21 1.98 -6.97 1.47
C ARG A 21 2.18 -5.79 0.52
N ALA A 22 2.94 -4.76 0.93
CA ALA A 22 3.23 -3.62 0.08
C ALA A 22 4.01 -4.03 -1.20
N ALA A 23 4.98 -4.94 -1.08
CA ALA A 23 5.73 -5.44 -2.21
C ALA A 23 4.83 -6.21 -3.20
N VAL A 24 3.98 -7.11 -2.71
CA VAL A 24 3.10 -7.87 -3.62
C VAL A 24 2.05 -6.96 -4.27
N LEU A 25 1.52 -5.96 -3.56
CA LEU A 25 0.65 -4.95 -4.16
C LEU A 25 1.34 -4.17 -5.28
N GLY A 26 2.60 -3.76 -5.07
CA GLY A 26 3.41 -3.13 -6.10
C GLY A 26 3.57 -4.02 -7.33
N ALA A 27 3.93 -5.29 -7.14
CA ALA A 27 4.10 -6.24 -8.24
C ALA A 27 2.80 -6.50 -9.01
N ILE A 28 1.66 -6.64 -8.32
CA ILE A 28 0.35 -6.77 -8.97
C ILE A 28 0.05 -5.50 -9.80
N ALA A 29 0.29 -4.31 -9.24
CA ALA A 29 0.05 -3.05 -9.94
C ALA A 29 0.89 -2.93 -11.21
N GLY A 30 2.18 -3.26 -11.15
CA GLY A 30 3.08 -3.22 -12.32
C GLY A 30 2.71 -4.22 -13.39
N LEU A 31 2.36 -5.44 -12.98
CA LEU A 31 1.95 -6.49 -13.89
C LEU A 31 0.67 -6.10 -14.64
N VAL A 32 -0.38 -5.67 -13.93
CA VAL A 32 -1.66 -5.24 -14.53
C VAL A 32 -1.46 -4.01 -15.41
N ALA A 33 -0.75 -2.99 -14.92
CA ALA A 33 -0.59 -1.73 -15.66
C ALA A 33 0.08 -1.97 -17.02
N LEU A 34 1.17 -2.73 -17.05
CA LEU A 34 1.92 -2.92 -18.29
C LEU A 34 1.24 -3.94 -19.22
N SER A 35 0.64 -5.01 -18.69
CA SER A 35 -0.09 -5.97 -19.53
C SER A 35 -1.33 -5.33 -20.17
N SER A 36 -2.04 -4.48 -19.44
CA SER A 36 -3.19 -3.73 -19.96
C SER A 36 -2.79 -2.69 -21.00
N LEU A 37 -1.68 -1.97 -20.79
CA LEU A 37 -1.16 -1.06 -21.80
C LEU A 37 -0.83 -1.82 -23.09
N ILE A 38 -0.06 -2.91 -23.01
CA ILE A 38 0.31 -3.71 -24.17
C ILE A 38 -0.94 -4.29 -24.87
N ALA A 39 -1.91 -4.81 -24.11
CA ALA A 39 -3.15 -5.32 -24.67
C ALA A 39 -3.94 -4.22 -25.41
N GLY A 40 -4.02 -3.01 -24.85
CA GLY A 40 -4.64 -1.84 -25.48
C GLY A 40 -3.96 -1.41 -26.77
N LEU A 41 -2.64 -1.23 -26.75
CA LEU A 41 -1.88 -0.76 -27.90
C LEU A 41 -1.86 -1.79 -29.05
N LEU A 42 -1.77 -3.09 -28.73
CA LEU A 42 -1.89 -4.14 -29.74
C LEU A 42 -3.30 -4.16 -30.34
N ALA A 43 -4.33 -3.98 -29.52
CA ALA A 43 -5.72 -3.95 -29.97
C ALA A 43 -6.06 -2.70 -30.79
N SER A 44 -5.29 -1.62 -30.67
CA SER A 44 -5.39 -0.44 -31.54
C SER A 44 -4.61 -0.58 -32.85
N GLY A 45 -3.94 -1.72 -33.09
CA GLY A 45 -3.18 -1.98 -34.32
C GLY A 45 -1.80 -1.31 -34.39
N LEU A 46 -1.25 -0.84 -33.26
CA LEU A 46 0.09 -0.24 -33.25
C LEU A 46 1.17 -1.28 -33.59
N PRO A 47 2.23 -0.87 -34.30
CA PRO A 47 3.32 -1.76 -34.62
C PRO A 47 4.08 -2.17 -33.34
N PRO A 48 4.63 -3.40 -33.28
CA PRO A 48 5.32 -3.95 -32.10
C PRO A 48 6.42 -3.05 -31.52
N ALA A 49 7.16 -2.36 -32.38
CA ALA A 49 8.23 -1.45 -31.95
C ALA A 49 7.69 -0.26 -31.13
N GLU A 50 6.53 0.30 -31.53
CA GLU A 50 5.90 1.39 -30.80
C GLU A 50 5.30 0.91 -29.47
N VAL A 51 4.73 -0.31 -29.45
CA VAL A 51 4.28 -0.97 -28.23
C VAL A 51 5.42 -1.13 -27.23
N LEU A 52 6.60 -1.57 -27.70
CA LEU A 52 7.79 -1.72 -26.85
C LEU A 52 8.28 -0.39 -26.29
N HIS A 53 8.36 0.66 -27.12
CA HIS A 53 8.75 2.00 -26.66
C HIS A 53 7.78 2.53 -25.59
N ALA A 54 6.48 2.43 -25.86
CA ALA A 54 5.45 2.84 -24.91
C ALA A 54 5.54 2.04 -23.59
N ALA A 55 5.79 0.73 -23.68
CA ALA A 55 5.92 -0.14 -22.51
C ALA A 55 7.11 0.26 -21.63
N VAL A 56 8.27 0.55 -22.21
CA VAL A 56 9.46 0.99 -21.45
C VAL A 56 9.20 2.33 -20.77
N ILE A 57 8.63 3.30 -21.50
CA ILE A 57 8.29 4.62 -20.95
C ILE A 57 7.29 4.48 -19.80
N ALA A 58 6.24 3.67 -19.99
CA ALA A 58 5.20 3.46 -18.99
C ALA A 58 5.73 2.74 -17.74
N LEU A 59 6.67 1.80 -17.89
CA LEU A 59 7.32 1.15 -16.74
C LEU A 59 8.08 2.17 -15.89
N VAL A 60 8.91 3.01 -16.53
CA VAL A 60 9.71 4.02 -15.81
C VAL A 60 8.80 5.08 -15.19
N ALA A 61 7.86 5.60 -15.96
CA ALA A 61 6.91 6.61 -15.48
C ALA A 61 6.05 6.08 -14.32
N GLY A 62 5.54 4.86 -14.43
CA GLY A 62 4.74 4.21 -13.39
C GLY A 62 5.51 3.96 -12.10
N ALA A 63 6.76 3.46 -12.21
CA ALA A 63 7.62 3.24 -11.05
C ALA A 63 7.95 4.55 -10.33
N LEU A 64 8.30 5.61 -11.08
CA LEU A 64 8.57 6.93 -10.51
C LEU A 64 7.32 7.58 -9.89
N ALA A 65 6.16 7.46 -10.54
CA ALA A 65 4.90 7.97 -10.02
C ALA A 65 4.53 7.30 -8.69
N LEU A 66 4.72 5.99 -8.57
CA LEU A 66 4.51 5.27 -7.31
C LEU A 66 5.51 5.68 -6.23
N ALA A 67 6.79 5.84 -6.57
CA ALA A 67 7.79 6.32 -5.63
C ALA A 67 7.44 7.72 -5.11
N ALA A 68 7.11 8.64 -6.02
CA ALA A 68 6.72 10.01 -5.69
C ALA A 68 5.44 10.02 -4.85
N GLY A 69 4.41 9.27 -5.26
CA GLY A 69 3.15 9.18 -4.53
C GLY A 69 3.32 8.66 -3.11
N GLN A 70 4.12 7.60 -2.92
CA GLN A 70 4.41 7.06 -1.58
C GLN A 70 5.23 8.03 -0.73
N HIS A 71 6.18 8.74 -1.33
CA HIS A 71 6.96 9.77 -0.63
C HIS A 71 6.07 10.90 -0.14
N VAL A 72 5.24 11.46 -1.02
CA VAL A 72 4.34 12.58 -0.71
C VAL A 72 3.31 12.14 0.33
N ALA A 73 2.71 10.96 0.19
CA ALA A 73 1.73 10.46 1.16
C ALA A 73 2.33 10.30 2.57
N LEU A 74 3.56 9.78 2.67
CA LEU A 74 4.25 9.66 3.96
C LEU A 74 4.66 11.01 4.54
N ARG A 75 5.06 11.97 3.70
CA ARG A 75 5.36 13.35 4.13
C ARG A 75 4.13 14.05 4.66
N LEU A 76 3.02 14.02 3.92
CA LEU A 76 1.75 14.59 4.38
C LEU A 76 1.32 14.00 5.71
N ARG A 77 1.44 12.67 5.86
CA ARG A 77 1.14 12.02 7.12
C ARG A 77 2.03 12.52 8.26
N GLN A 78 3.35 12.65 8.04
CA GLN A 78 4.28 13.20 9.03
C GLN A 78 3.96 14.66 9.39
N ASP A 79 3.58 15.47 8.41
CA ASP A 79 3.24 16.88 8.61
C ASP A 79 1.94 17.01 9.42
N THR A 80 0.93 16.18 9.14
CA THR A 80 -0.32 16.12 9.93
C THR A 80 -0.06 15.62 11.34
N GLU A 81 0.64 14.49 11.51
CA GLU A 81 0.96 13.94 12.84
C GLU A 81 1.74 14.95 13.69
N LYS A 82 2.65 15.72 13.07
CA LYS A 82 3.37 16.79 13.76
C LYS A 82 2.46 17.96 14.15
N ALA A 83 1.59 18.40 13.25
CA ALA A 83 0.68 19.50 13.52
C ALA A 83 -0.28 19.19 14.67
N ASP A 84 -0.79 17.95 14.73
CA ASP A 84 -1.66 17.47 15.80
C ASP A 84 -0.91 17.43 17.14
N LEU A 85 0.33 16.90 17.16
CA LEU A 85 1.18 16.92 18.36
C LEU A 85 1.52 18.35 18.84
N ASP A 86 1.78 19.27 17.91
CA ASP A 86 2.05 20.66 18.25
C ASP A 86 0.79 21.35 18.80
N MET A 87 -0.41 20.95 18.36
CA MET A 87 -1.70 21.44 18.87
C MET A 87 -1.98 20.95 20.28
N GLU A 88 -1.90 19.64 20.47
CA GLU A 88 -2.07 18.97 21.77
C GLU A 88 -1.10 19.54 22.83
N ALA A 89 0.15 19.75 22.45
CA ALA A 89 1.13 20.36 23.35
C ALA A 89 0.72 21.75 23.83
N ARG A 90 0.05 22.54 22.97
CA ARG A 90 -0.48 23.87 23.35
C ARG A 90 -1.72 23.73 24.24
N GLU A 91 -2.58 22.77 23.98
CA GLU A 91 -3.79 22.54 24.78
C GLU A 91 -3.45 22.10 26.21
N LEU A 92 -2.48 21.18 26.35
CA LEU A 92 -1.91 20.79 27.64
C LEU A 92 -1.27 21.96 28.41
N GLU A 93 -0.64 22.91 27.71
CA GLU A 93 -0.08 24.13 28.32
C GLU A 93 -1.17 25.12 28.77
N ILE A 94 -2.25 25.24 28.00
CA ILE A 94 -3.32 26.21 28.25
C ILE A 94 -4.29 25.72 29.34
N ASN A 95 -4.71 24.45 29.30
CA ASN A 95 -5.76 23.94 30.18
C ASN A 95 -5.60 22.46 30.56
N PHE A 96 -4.56 22.16 31.32
CA PHE A 96 -4.25 20.79 31.77
C PHE A 96 -5.41 20.03 32.44
N GLU A 97 -6.26 20.69 33.24
CA GLU A 97 -7.38 20.02 33.91
C GLU A 97 -8.51 19.65 32.93
N HIS A 98 -8.64 20.38 31.83
CA HIS A 98 -9.57 20.01 30.77
C HIS A 98 -9.08 18.76 30.05
N GLU A 99 -7.82 18.75 29.62
CA GLU A 99 -7.18 17.60 28.95
C GLU A 99 -7.23 16.33 29.81
N LEU A 100 -7.02 16.47 31.13
CA LEU A 100 -7.21 15.37 32.07
C LEU A 100 -8.63 14.79 32.03
N GLY A 101 -9.63 15.67 31.97
CA GLY A 101 -11.03 15.30 31.84
C GLY A 101 -11.31 14.55 30.55
N GLU A 102 -10.74 15.01 29.44
CA GLU A 102 -10.87 14.36 28.13
C GLU A 102 -10.24 12.96 28.14
N LEU A 103 -9.01 12.82 28.64
CA LEU A 103 -8.33 11.53 28.73
C LEU A 103 -9.09 10.55 29.63
N ARG A 104 -9.66 11.03 30.75
CA ARG A 104 -10.56 10.23 31.59
C ARG A 104 -11.75 9.74 30.79
N ASP A 105 -12.42 10.64 30.06
CA ASP A 105 -13.64 10.32 29.33
C ASP A 105 -13.37 9.29 28.21
N ILE A 106 -12.19 9.34 27.56
CA ILE A 106 -11.72 8.30 26.62
C ILE A 106 -11.64 6.93 27.31
N TYR A 107 -11.09 6.84 28.53
CA TYR A 107 -11.04 5.56 29.25
C TYR A 107 -12.43 5.08 29.68
N VAL A 108 -13.34 5.99 30.05
CA VAL A 108 -14.73 5.65 30.36
C VAL A 108 -15.45 5.08 29.15
N GLU A 109 -15.31 5.70 27.97
CA GLU A 109 -15.92 5.21 26.73
C GLU A 109 -15.43 3.80 26.36
N ARG A 110 -14.17 3.49 26.69
CA ARG A 110 -13.58 2.15 26.50
C ARG A 110 -14.02 1.12 27.54
N GLY A 111 -14.85 1.51 28.51
CA GLY A 111 -15.47 0.63 29.49
C GLY A 111 -14.82 0.61 30.87
N VAL A 112 -13.91 1.54 31.17
CA VAL A 112 -13.37 1.72 32.53
C VAL A 112 -14.38 2.49 33.37
N ASP A 113 -14.59 2.13 34.64
CA ASP A 113 -15.46 2.91 35.51
C ASP A 113 -14.85 4.30 35.79
N ALA A 114 -15.69 5.31 36.06
CA ALA A 114 -15.25 6.70 36.16
C ALA A 114 -14.17 6.94 37.23
N GLN A 115 -14.21 6.22 38.36
CA GLN A 115 -13.23 6.39 39.43
C GLN A 115 -11.86 5.82 39.04
N THR A 116 -11.86 4.64 38.41
CA THR A 116 -10.64 4.03 37.88
C THR A 116 -10.09 4.85 36.70
N ALA A 117 -10.95 5.34 35.80
CA ALA A 117 -10.55 6.14 34.64
C ALA A 117 -9.84 7.44 35.05
N GLU A 118 -10.35 8.15 36.06
CA GLU A 118 -9.71 9.36 36.62
C GLU A 118 -8.31 9.03 37.17
N THR A 119 -8.20 7.90 37.88
CA THR A 119 -6.92 7.45 38.45
C THR A 119 -5.92 7.11 37.35
N VAL A 120 -6.36 6.41 36.30
CA VAL A 120 -5.52 6.06 35.14
C VAL A 120 -5.08 7.33 34.40
N ALA A 121 -6.01 8.23 34.07
CA ALA A 121 -5.72 9.47 33.36
C ALA A 121 -4.67 10.30 34.10
N ARG A 122 -4.82 10.50 35.41
CA ARG A 122 -3.82 11.23 36.23
C ARG A 122 -2.45 10.57 36.21
N GLN A 123 -2.39 9.24 36.33
CA GLN A 123 -1.11 8.51 36.30
C GLN A 123 -0.45 8.57 34.93
N MET A 124 -1.24 8.48 33.85
CA MET A 124 -0.73 8.57 32.47
C MET A 124 -0.23 9.97 32.15
N MET A 125 -0.98 11.02 32.51
CA MET A 125 -0.55 12.40 32.31
C MET A 125 0.70 12.76 33.13
N ALA A 126 0.79 12.27 34.37
CA ALA A 126 1.98 12.50 35.21
C ALA A 126 3.25 11.85 34.65
N HIS A 127 3.12 10.74 33.91
CA HIS A 127 4.25 10.08 33.26
C HIS A 127 4.60 10.74 31.92
N ASP A 128 3.61 10.95 31.06
CA ASP A 128 3.78 11.43 29.69
C ASP A 128 2.43 11.91 29.13
N ALA A 129 2.03 13.16 29.44
CA ALA A 129 0.74 13.71 29.02
C ALA A 129 0.58 13.77 27.49
N LEU A 130 1.54 14.38 26.79
CA LEU A 130 1.51 14.49 25.34
C LEU A 130 1.48 13.12 24.67
N GLY A 131 2.32 12.17 25.12
CA GLY A 131 2.28 10.83 24.56
C GLY A 131 1.05 10.02 24.98
N ALA A 132 0.43 10.31 26.12
CA ALA A 132 -0.85 9.70 26.50
C ALA A 132 -1.96 10.14 25.54
N HIS A 133 -2.15 11.44 25.32
CA HIS A 133 -3.12 11.95 24.34
C HIS A 133 -2.79 11.50 22.91
N ALA A 134 -1.53 11.60 22.49
CA ALA A 134 -1.10 11.10 21.18
C ALA A 134 -1.48 9.63 20.96
N ARG A 135 -1.34 8.77 21.98
CA ARG A 135 -1.72 7.35 21.86
C ARG A 135 -3.21 7.12 21.96
N GLU A 136 -3.88 7.81 22.87
CA GLU A 136 -5.25 7.48 23.27
C GLU A 136 -6.32 8.20 22.47
N GLU A 137 -6.02 9.41 22.01
CA GLU A 137 -6.90 10.23 21.18
C GLU A 137 -6.53 10.11 19.69
N MET A 138 -5.25 10.31 19.36
CA MET A 138 -4.80 10.35 17.97
C MET A 138 -4.40 8.97 17.41
N GLY A 139 -4.32 7.93 18.25
CA GLY A 139 -3.89 6.59 17.84
C GLY A 139 -2.41 6.48 17.43
N LEU A 140 -1.58 7.47 17.79
CA LEU A 140 -0.15 7.52 17.51
C LEU A 140 0.63 6.65 18.50
N HIS A 141 0.54 5.32 18.32
CA HIS A 141 1.23 4.35 19.20
C HIS A 141 2.76 4.35 19.09
N GLN A 142 3.29 4.81 17.95
CA GLN A 142 4.71 5.05 17.72
C GLN A 142 4.80 6.26 16.80
N ILE A 143 5.57 7.30 17.19
CA ILE A 143 6.01 8.33 16.24
C ILE A 143 6.79 7.59 15.17
N THR A 144 6.14 7.36 14.03
CA THR A 144 6.70 6.43 13.07
C THR A 144 7.73 7.23 12.28
N ASP A 145 9.02 7.07 12.62
CA ASP A 145 10.17 7.54 11.85
C ASP A 145 10.29 6.77 10.52
N THR A 146 9.21 6.73 9.75
CA THR A 146 9.21 6.15 8.42
C THR A 146 10.00 7.10 7.54
N ARG A 147 11.23 6.72 7.17
CA ARG A 147 12.02 7.46 6.18
C ARG A 147 11.29 7.38 4.83
N PRO A 148 10.67 8.47 4.32
CA PRO A 148 9.74 8.37 3.20
C PRO A 148 10.38 7.82 1.93
N LEU A 149 11.64 8.20 1.67
CA LEU A 149 12.42 7.69 0.53
C LEU A 149 12.71 6.20 0.64
N LEU A 150 13.07 5.70 1.82
CA LEU A 150 13.36 4.27 2.02
C LEU A 150 12.11 3.41 1.90
N ALA A 151 10.93 3.96 2.16
CA ALA A 151 9.66 3.27 1.97
C ALA A 151 9.16 3.30 0.52
N ALA A 152 9.48 4.36 -0.24
CA ALA A 152 9.06 4.54 -1.63
C ALA A 152 9.81 3.60 -2.60
N ILE A 153 11.11 3.41 -2.41
CA ILE A 153 11.96 2.62 -3.33
C ILE A 153 11.48 1.16 -3.46
N PRO A 154 11.23 0.40 -2.37
CA PRO A 154 10.77 -0.98 -2.48
C PRO A 154 9.43 -1.13 -3.21
N LEU A 155 8.53 -0.15 -3.09
CA LEU A 155 7.26 -0.15 -3.80
C LEU A 155 7.48 0.00 -5.31
N ALA A 156 8.27 0.98 -5.72
CA ALA A 156 8.61 1.21 -7.13
C ALA A 156 9.39 0.03 -7.73
N ALA A 157 10.33 -0.54 -6.98
CA ALA A 157 11.06 -1.74 -7.40
C ALA A 157 10.13 -2.94 -7.58
N SER A 158 9.17 -3.12 -6.68
CA SER A 158 8.18 -4.20 -6.80
C SER A 158 7.27 -4.00 -8.01
N PHE A 159 6.85 -2.76 -8.30
CA PHE A 159 6.14 -2.42 -9.53
C PHE A 159 6.95 -2.79 -10.77
N ALA A 160 8.21 -2.35 -10.85
CA ALA A 160 9.07 -2.68 -11.98
C ALA A 160 9.27 -4.20 -12.13
N ALA A 161 9.41 -4.93 -11.01
CA ALA A 161 9.52 -6.39 -11.02
C ALA A 161 8.24 -7.07 -11.54
N GLY A 162 7.06 -6.57 -11.17
CA GLY A 162 5.79 -7.05 -11.71
C GLY A 162 5.63 -6.77 -13.21
N ALA A 163 6.04 -5.58 -13.64
CA ALA A 163 6.01 -5.15 -15.03
C ALA A 163 7.06 -5.88 -15.91
N ALA A 164 8.08 -6.50 -15.32
CA ALA A 164 9.13 -7.19 -16.06
C ALA A 164 8.60 -8.31 -16.95
N LEU A 165 7.61 -9.09 -16.48
CA LEU A 165 7.04 -10.20 -17.26
C LEU A 165 6.42 -9.73 -18.59
N PRO A 166 5.42 -8.83 -18.61
CA PRO A 166 4.82 -8.37 -19.86
C PRO A 166 5.83 -7.63 -20.75
N LEU A 167 6.82 -6.94 -20.17
CA LEU A 167 7.89 -6.32 -20.95
C LEU A 167 8.78 -7.36 -21.65
N LEU A 168 9.17 -8.43 -20.94
CA LEU A 168 9.96 -9.52 -21.51
C LEU A 168 9.19 -10.24 -22.63
N VAL A 169 7.88 -10.41 -22.47
CA VAL A 169 7.03 -10.95 -23.54
C VAL A 169 7.06 -10.03 -24.76
N ALA A 170 6.88 -8.72 -24.58
CA ALA A 170 6.93 -7.75 -25.68
C ALA A 170 8.30 -7.68 -26.38
N LEU A 171 9.39 -7.99 -25.66
CA LEU A 171 10.75 -7.95 -26.19
C LEU A 171 11.12 -9.20 -27.00
N ILE A 172 10.66 -10.39 -26.56
CA ILE A 172 11.15 -11.68 -27.07
C ILE A 172 10.14 -12.33 -28.03
N VAL A 173 8.84 -12.12 -27.81
CA VAL A 173 7.80 -12.84 -28.53
C VAL A 173 7.48 -12.17 -29.87
N PRO A 174 7.41 -12.92 -30.98
CA PRO A 174 6.96 -12.40 -32.26
C PRO A 174 5.58 -11.73 -32.19
N ALA A 175 5.38 -10.70 -33.00
CA ALA A 175 4.20 -9.84 -33.00
C ALA A 175 2.88 -10.63 -33.01
N GLU A 176 2.82 -11.69 -33.82
CA GLU A 176 1.64 -12.51 -34.06
C GLU A 176 1.21 -13.30 -32.83
N ARG A 177 2.15 -13.56 -31.91
CA ARG A 177 1.91 -14.36 -30.69
C ARG A 177 1.91 -13.51 -29.42
N MET A 178 2.25 -12.23 -29.51
CA MET A 178 2.47 -11.37 -28.35
C MET A 178 1.21 -11.31 -27.47
N MET A 179 0.05 -10.99 -28.03
CA MET A 179 -1.21 -10.94 -27.28
C MET A 179 -1.60 -12.31 -26.71
N MET A 180 -1.44 -13.38 -27.51
CA MET A 180 -1.75 -14.75 -27.11
C MET A 180 -0.90 -15.24 -25.94
N LEU A 181 0.30 -14.72 -25.74
CA LEU A 181 1.18 -15.10 -24.62
C LEU A 181 1.09 -14.12 -23.45
N THR A 182 1.04 -12.80 -23.70
CA THR A 182 0.99 -11.79 -22.63
C THR A 182 -0.20 -12.00 -21.71
N VAL A 183 -1.40 -12.20 -22.26
CA VAL A 183 -2.63 -12.32 -21.46
C VAL A 183 -2.61 -13.55 -20.53
N PRO A 184 -2.47 -14.80 -21.02
CA PRO A 184 -2.51 -15.98 -20.14
C PRO A 184 -1.35 -16.03 -19.14
N LEU A 185 -0.13 -15.61 -19.54
CA LEU A 185 1.00 -15.55 -18.60
C LEU A 185 0.75 -14.53 -17.49
N THR A 186 0.21 -13.35 -17.83
CA THR A 186 -0.15 -12.33 -16.85
C THR A 186 -1.21 -12.86 -15.89
N LEU A 187 -2.28 -13.49 -16.40
CA LEU A 187 -3.35 -14.05 -15.55
C LEU A 187 -2.84 -15.15 -14.62
N LEU A 188 -1.94 -16.02 -15.10
CA LEU A 188 -1.32 -17.05 -14.27
C LEU A 188 -0.52 -16.41 -13.13
N VAL A 189 0.34 -15.43 -13.44
CA VAL A 189 1.16 -14.76 -12.42
C VAL A 189 0.30 -13.95 -11.44
N LEU A 190 -0.76 -13.30 -11.92
CA LEU A 190 -1.74 -12.62 -11.06
C LEU A 190 -2.45 -13.59 -10.12
N ALA A 191 -2.85 -14.76 -10.60
CA ALA A 191 -3.47 -15.79 -9.77
C ALA A 191 -2.49 -16.26 -8.67
N VAL A 192 -1.21 -16.47 -9.01
CA VAL A 192 -0.17 -16.86 -8.05
C VAL A 192 0.08 -15.74 -7.02
N LEU A 193 0.30 -14.51 -7.46
CA LEU A 193 0.53 -13.36 -6.56
C LEU A 193 -0.69 -13.08 -5.68
N GLY A 194 -1.90 -13.19 -6.21
CA GLY A 194 -3.15 -13.05 -5.46
C GLY A 194 -3.33 -14.15 -4.41
N ALA A 195 -3.02 -15.40 -4.77
CA ALA A 195 -3.08 -16.53 -3.84
C ALA A 195 -2.06 -16.40 -2.70
N LEU A 196 -0.82 -16.02 -3.02
CA LEU A 196 0.23 -15.77 -2.04
C LEU A 196 -0.14 -14.59 -1.11
N SER A 197 -0.66 -13.49 -1.67
CA SER A 197 -1.14 -12.34 -0.89
C SER A 197 -2.21 -12.75 0.11
N SER A 198 -3.24 -13.48 -0.35
CA SER A 198 -4.32 -13.95 0.53
C SER A 198 -3.83 -14.87 1.63
N ARG A 199 -2.88 -15.78 1.32
CA ARG A 199 -2.28 -16.65 2.33
C ARG A 199 -1.58 -15.85 3.43
N THR A 200 -0.81 -14.82 3.07
CA THR A 200 -0.13 -13.97 4.07
C THR A 200 -1.10 -13.18 4.94
N GLY A 201 -2.34 -12.95 4.46
CA GLY A 201 -3.41 -12.29 5.19
C GLY A 201 -4.37 -13.23 5.93
N GLY A 202 -4.12 -14.55 5.94
CA GLY A 202 -5.00 -15.54 6.58
C GLY A 202 -6.29 -15.85 5.82
N ALA A 203 -6.40 -15.44 4.55
CA ALA A 203 -7.57 -15.68 3.70
C ALA A 203 -7.37 -16.86 2.74
N SER A 204 -8.48 -17.31 2.11
CA SER A 204 -8.43 -18.37 1.10
C SER A 204 -7.55 -18.01 -0.11
N MET A 205 -6.61 -18.89 -0.43
CA MET A 205 -5.70 -18.76 -1.58
C MET A 205 -6.45 -18.74 -2.91
N MET A 206 -7.43 -19.63 -3.08
CA MET A 206 -8.20 -19.74 -4.32
C MET A 206 -8.99 -18.46 -4.59
N LEU A 207 -9.68 -17.94 -3.56
CA LEU A 207 -10.47 -16.71 -3.70
C LEU A 207 -9.56 -15.51 -3.96
N GLY A 208 -8.39 -15.46 -3.32
CA GLY A 208 -7.35 -14.45 -3.58
C GLY A 208 -6.88 -14.44 -5.02
N GLY A 209 -6.42 -15.60 -5.50
CA GLY A 209 -5.93 -15.76 -6.86
C GLY A 209 -6.99 -15.44 -7.91
N PHE A 210 -8.20 -15.97 -7.73
CA PHE A 210 -9.32 -15.68 -8.63
C PHE A 210 -9.65 -14.20 -8.69
N ARG A 211 -9.79 -13.54 -7.53
CA ARG A 211 -10.11 -12.10 -7.47
C ARG A 211 -9.06 -11.25 -8.18
N THR A 212 -7.78 -11.53 -7.96
CA THR A 212 -6.69 -10.77 -8.59
C THR A 212 -6.64 -11.02 -10.10
N ALA A 213 -6.77 -12.28 -10.54
CA ALA A 213 -6.81 -12.61 -11.96
C ALA A 213 -8.04 -12.01 -12.66
N PHE A 214 -9.21 -12.05 -12.02
CA PHE A 214 -10.45 -11.48 -12.54
C PHE A 214 -10.30 -9.98 -12.81
N TRP A 215 -9.82 -9.20 -11.82
CA TRP A 215 -9.64 -7.76 -12.00
C TRP A 215 -8.57 -7.45 -13.04
N GLY A 216 -7.47 -8.22 -13.10
CA GLY A 216 -6.48 -8.06 -14.17
C GLY A 216 -7.03 -8.36 -15.56
N ALA A 217 -7.84 -9.42 -15.70
CA ALA A 217 -8.53 -9.74 -16.96
C ALA A 217 -9.49 -8.61 -17.37
N ALA A 218 -10.27 -8.09 -16.42
CA ALA A 218 -11.20 -6.99 -16.67
C ALA A 218 -10.46 -5.73 -17.13
N THR A 219 -9.36 -5.35 -16.47
CA THR A 219 -8.56 -4.18 -16.87
C THR A 219 -7.95 -4.36 -18.25
N MET A 220 -7.36 -5.51 -18.55
CA MET A 220 -6.85 -5.83 -19.90
C MET A 220 -7.95 -5.81 -20.96
N GLY A 221 -9.13 -6.36 -20.65
CA GLY A 221 -10.28 -6.36 -21.56
C GLY A 221 -10.80 -4.96 -21.87
N VAL A 222 -10.95 -4.11 -20.85
CA VAL A 222 -11.39 -2.72 -21.02
C VAL A 222 -10.37 -1.90 -21.81
N THR A 223 -9.07 -2.06 -21.50
CA THR A 223 -8.01 -1.34 -22.24
C THR A 223 -7.87 -1.81 -23.68
N ALA A 224 -8.03 -3.11 -23.95
CA ALA A 224 -8.11 -3.64 -25.30
C ALA A 224 -9.32 -3.08 -26.06
N LEU A 225 -10.49 -3.00 -25.42
CA LEU A 225 -11.69 -2.39 -26.02
C LEU A 225 -11.46 -0.92 -26.36
N VAL A 226 -10.88 -0.14 -25.44
CA VAL A 226 -10.51 1.26 -25.71
C VAL A 226 -9.54 1.34 -26.89
N GLY A 227 -8.53 0.46 -26.96
CA GLY A 227 -7.61 0.38 -28.09
C GLY A 227 -8.33 0.15 -29.43
N GLN A 228 -9.26 -0.79 -29.48
CA GLN A 228 -10.07 -1.06 -30.68
C GLN A 228 -10.91 0.16 -31.08
N LEU A 229 -11.54 0.84 -30.12
CA LEU A 229 -12.33 2.04 -30.40
C LEU A 229 -11.46 3.16 -30.99
N LEU A 230 -10.23 3.32 -30.48
CA LEU A 230 -9.29 4.32 -30.98
C LEU A 230 -8.77 3.99 -32.39
N SER A 231 -8.62 2.72 -32.75
CA SER A 231 -8.26 2.35 -34.14
C SER A 231 -9.31 2.76 -35.17
N GLY A 232 -10.57 2.95 -34.76
CA GLY A 232 -11.61 3.49 -35.65
C GLY A 232 -11.50 4.99 -35.91
N LEU A 233 -10.61 5.69 -35.20
CA LEU A 233 -10.39 7.14 -35.34
C LEU A 233 -9.16 7.49 -36.20
N SER A 234 -8.31 6.51 -36.51
CA SER A 234 -7.07 6.64 -37.29
C SER A 234 -7.24 6.13 -38.72
#